data_AF-A0A971XIJ0-F1
#
_entry.id   AF-A0A971XIJ0-F1
#
_cell.length_a   1.000
_cell.length_b   1.000
_cell.length_c   1.000
_cell.angle_alpha   90.00
_cell.angle_beta   90.00
_cell.angle_gamma   90.00
#
_symmetry.space_group_name_H-M   'P 1'
#
loop_
_entity.id
_entity.type
_entity.pdbx_description
1 polymer ?
#
loop_
_entity_poly.entity_id
_entity_poly.type
_entity_poly.pdbx_seq_one_letter_code
_entity_poly.pdbx_strand_id
1 'polypeptide(L)'
;MLQFKSIELKDREIINSHLAKQNYRASDLCFTNLYCWGKKFDTQFAVTDDWLFIRFKDNNKRNSYLKPIGTGDIKEGIGIIQDDHTQFDTVFQIRGLTREMIDEIEA
;
A
#
# COMPACT_ATOMS: atom_id res chain seq x y z
N MET A 1 13.19 -0.13 -9.45
CA MET A 1 12.59 1.05 -8.78
C MET A 1 11.09 1.00 -9.03
N LEU A 2 10.27 1.00 -7.98
CA LEU A 2 8.81 0.98 -8.14
C LEU A 2 8.34 2.27 -8.82
N GLN A 3 7.46 2.15 -9.81
CA GLN A 3 6.82 3.30 -10.44
C GLN A 3 5.46 3.56 -9.79
N PHE A 4 5.47 4.37 -8.74
CA PHE A 4 4.23 4.84 -8.13
C PHE A 4 3.54 5.85 -9.04
N LYS A 5 2.26 5.61 -9.32
CA LYS A 5 1.38 6.55 -10.03
C LYS A 5 0.14 6.83 -9.20
N SER A 6 -0.46 8.01 -9.40
CA SER A 6 -1.73 8.35 -8.78
C SER A 6 -2.83 7.37 -9.21
N ILE A 7 -3.74 7.06 -8.29
CA ILE A 7 -4.86 6.15 -8.57
C ILE A 7 -5.88 6.83 -9.50
N GLU A 8 -6.22 6.17 -10.60
CA GLU A 8 -7.28 6.59 -11.51
C GLU A 8 -8.42 5.56 -11.57
N LEU A 9 -9.58 5.97 -12.09
CA LEU A 9 -10.74 5.07 -12.19
C LEU A 9 -10.45 3.82 -13.04
N LYS A 10 -9.60 3.95 -14.07
CA LYS A 10 -9.19 2.84 -14.95
C LYS A 10 -8.35 1.78 -14.22
N ASP A 11 -7.77 2.12 -13.07
CA ASP A 11 -6.92 1.21 -12.29
C ASP A 11 -7.73 0.30 -11.35
N ARG A 12 -9.06 0.43 -11.35
CA ARG A 12 -9.96 -0.35 -10.50
C ARG A 12 -9.73 -1.85 -10.61
N GLU A 13 -9.70 -2.37 -11.83
CA GLU A 13 -9.65 -3.82 -12.06
C GLU A 13 -8.31 -4.40 -11.62
N ILE A 14 -7.20 -3.70 -11.90
CA ILE A 14 -5.88 -4.17 -11.49
C ILE A 14 -5.70 -4.09 -9.96
N ILE A 15 -6.14 -3.02 -9.30
CA ILE A 15 -6.05 -2.94 -7.83
C ILE A 15 -6.92 -4.02 -7.17
N ASN A 16 -8.16 -4.20 -7.65
CA ASN A 16 -9.07 -5.21 -7.10
C ASN A 16 -8.57 -6.64 -7.31
N SER A 17 -7.87 -6.94 -8.41
CA SER A 17 -7.33 -8.29 -8.64
C SER A 17 -6.30 -8.71 -7.59
N HIS A 18 -5.55 -7.75 -7.02
CA HIS A 18 -4.65 -8.01 -5.89
C HIS A 18 -5.40 -8.01 -4.55
N LEU A 19 -6.30 -7.04 -4.32
CA LEU A 19 -7.06 -6.96 -3.06
C LEU A 19 -7.94 -8.21 -2.83
N ALA A 20 -8.51 -8.78 -3.88
CA ALA A 20 -9.35 -9.98 -3.81
C ALA A 20 -8.59 -11.25 -3.39
N LYS A 21 -7.25 -11.24 -3.42
CA LYS A 21 -6.41 -12.37 -2.98
C LYS A 21 -6.26 -12.44 -1.46
N GLN A 22 -6.78 -11.45 -0.73
CA GLN A 22 -6.68 -11.35 0.74
C GLN A 22 -8.07 -11.20 1.36
N ASN A 23 -8.18 -11.48 2.66
CA ASN A 23 -9.46 -11.41 3.39
C ASN A 23 -9.49 -10.32 4.49
N TYR A 24 -8.60 -9.32 4.40
CA TYR A 24 -8.60 -8.22 5.35
C TYR A 24 -9.85 -7.35 5.17
N ARG A 25 -10.44 -6.92 6.30
CA ARG A 25 -11.65 -6.09 6.33
C ARG A 25 -11.36 -4.62 6.66
N ALA A 26 -10.12 -4.17 6.47
CA ALA A 26 -9.75 -2.77 6.64
C ALA A 26 -10.36 -1.93 5.52
N SER A 27 -11.01 -0.82 5.88
CA SER A 27 -11.67 0.08 4.90
C SER A 27 -10.68 0.66 3.89
N ASP A 28 -9.41 0.81 4.27
CA ASP A 28 -8.35 1.34 3.41
C ASP A 28 -7.96 0.35 2.30
N LEU A 29 -8.35 -0.93 2.40
CA LEU A 29 -8.11 -1.98 1.41
C LEU A 29 -9.33 -2.18 0.50
N CYS A 30 -9.99 -1.09 0.12
CA CYS A 30 -11.04 -1.11 -0.91
C CYS A 30 -10.79 0.01 -1.93
N PHE A 31 -10.99 -0.31 -3.22
CA PHE A 31 -10.71 0.64 -4.30
C PHE A 31 -11.49 1.94 -4.16
N THR A 32 -12.77 1.89 -3.76
CA THR A 32 -13.60 3.09 -3.63
C THR A 32 -13.02 4.07 -2.62
N ASN A 33 -12.55 3.61 -1.46
CA ASN A 33 -11.93 4.50 -0.48
C ASN A 33 -10.59 5.05 -0.97
N LEU A 34 -9.74 4.19 -1.55
CA LEU A 34 -8.46 4.61 -2.13
C LEU A 34 -8.64 5.70 -3.20
N TYR A 35 -9.64 5.55 -4.07
CA TYR A 35 -9.94 6.51 -5.13
C TYR A 35 -10.59 7.80 -4.58
N CYS A 36 -11.64 7.69 -3.76
CA CYS A 36 -12.38 8.84 -3.25
C CYS A 36 -11.50 9.76 -2.37
N TRP A 37 -10.61 9.17 -1.55
CA TRP A 37 -9.69 9.93 -0.71
C TRP A 37 -8.35 10.23 -1.41
N GLY A 38 -8.13 9.67 -2.60
CA GLY A 38 -6.84 9.71 -3.30
C GLY A 38 -6.31 11.12 -3.53
N LYS A 39 -7.19 12.07 -3.87
CA LYS A 39 -6.79 13.47 -4.05
C LYS A 39 -6.34 14.14 -2.75
N LYS A 40 -6.96 13.83 -1.61
CA LYS A 40 -6.63 14.43 -0.31
C LYS A 40 -5.28 13.95 0.19
N PHE A 41 -5.03 12.66 0.07
CA PHE A 41 -3.83 12.02 0.60
C PHE A 41 -2.77 11.77 -0.47
N ASP A 42 -2.91 12.31 -1.68
CA ASP A 42 -2.03 12.02 -2.81
C ASP A 42 -1.73 10.51 -2.92
N THR A 43 -2.79 9.71 -2.92
CA THR A 43 -2.67 8.24 -2.88
C THR A 43 -2.19 7.73 -4.22
N GLN A 44 -1.10 6.98 -4.16
CA GLN A 44 -0.42 6.39 -5.28
C GLN A 44 -0.31 4.89 -5.08
N PHE A 45 -0.21 4.17 -6.19
CA PHE A 45 0.01 2.74 -6.16
C PHE A 45 1.08 2.33 -7.18
N ALA A 46 1.71 1.20 -6.90
CA ALA A 46 2.59 0.49 -7.82
C ALA A 46 2.21 -1.00 -7.77
N VAL A 47 2.35 -1.68 -8.90
CA VAL A 47 2.07 -3.11 -9.02
C VAL A 47 3.24 -3.82 -9.69
N THR A 48 3.47 -5.05 -9.26
CA THR A 48 4.22 -6.08 -9.98
C THR A 48 3.29 -7.27 -10.22
N ASP A 49 3.78 -8.35 -10.83
CA ASP A 49 2.97 -9.56 -11.03
C ASP A 49 2.45 -10.13 -9.69
N ASP A 50 3.25 -10.00 -8.62
CA ASP A 50 2.99 -10.60 -7.31
C ASP A 50 2.44 -9.62 -6.27
N TRP A 51 2.76 -8.32 -6.40
CA TRP A 51 2.55 -7.34 -5.34
C TRP A 51 1.74 -6.12 -5.78
N LEU A 52 0.91 -5.64 -4.86
CA LEU A 52 0.31 -4.31 -4.87
C LEU A 52 0.90 -3.52 -3.69
N PHE A 53 1.44 -2.35 -4.00
CA PHE A 53 1.95 -1.39 -3.04
C PHE A 53 1.12 -0.12 -3.08
N ILE A 54 0.77 0.41 -1.92
CA ILE A 54 0.00 1.65 -1.77
C ILE A 54 0.79 2.61 -0.89
N ARG A 55 1.04 3.81 -1.41
CA ARG A 55 1.71 4.92 -0.73
C ARG A 55 0.79 6.13 -0.70
N PHE A 56 0.83 6.89 0.39
CA PHE A 56 0.01 8.09 0.55
C PHE A 56 0.69 9.09 1.49
N LYS A 57 0.23 10.34 1.46
CA LYS A 57 0.59 11.41 2.38
C LYS A 57 -0.34 11.36 3.59
N ASP A 58 0.21 11.24 4.79
CA ASP A 58 -0.59 11.35 6.02
C ASP A 58 -1.05 12.80 6.28
N ASN A 59 -1.82 13.01 7.35
CA ASN A 59 -2.28 14.36 7.73
C ASN A 59 -1.14 15.36 8.01
N ASN A 60 0.08 14.88 8.24
CA ASN A 60 1.29 15.69 8.44
C ASN A 60 2.14 15.77 7.15
N LYS A 61 1.58 15.36 6.00
CA LYS A 61 2.24 15.33 4.68
C LYS A 61 3.46 14.40 4.59
N ARG A 62 3.60 13.44 5.51
CA ARG A 62 4.68 12.43 5.46
C ARG A 62 4.27 11.27 4.58
N ASN A 63 5.22 10.67 3.88
CA ASN A 63 4.95 9.42 3.16
C ASN A 63 4.62 8.30 4.17
N SER A 64 3.57 7.56 3.86
CA SER A 64 3.11 6.39 4.60
C SER A 64 2.71 5.32 3.60
N TYR A 65 2.76 4.07 4.05
CA TYR A 65 2.37 2.92 3.25
C TYR A 65 1.23 2.16 3.94
N LEU A 66 0.42 1.46 3.14
CA LEU A 66 -0.36 0.34 3.65
C LEU A 66 0.51 -0.93 3.63
N LYS A 67 0.08 -2.00 4.30
CA LYS A 67 0.73 -3.31 4.20
C LYS A 67 0.82 -3.71 2.71
N PRO A 68 1.98 -4.17 2.21
CA PRO A 68 2.08 -4.79 0.89
C PRO A 68 1.08 -5.94 0.73
N ILE A 69 0.39 -5.95 -0.41
CA ILE A 69 -0.62 -6.96 -0.72
C ILE A 69 -0.06 -7.89 -1.80
N GLY A 70 0.21 -9.13 -1.45
CA GLY A 70 0.78 -10.12 -2.36
C GLY A 70 0.72 -11.54 -1.77
N THR A 71 1.28 -12.50 -2.48
CA THR A 71 1.31 -13.92 -2.06
C THR A 71 2.73 -14.43 -1.73
N GLY A 72 3.75 -13.57 -1.84
CA GLY A 72 5.13 -13.89 -1.48
C GLY A 72 5.41 -13.71 0.01
N ASP A 73 6.69 -13.82 0.39
CA ASP A 73 7.14 -13.52 1.75
C ASP A 73 6.91 -12.03 2.06
N ILE A 74 6.14 -11.74 3.12
CA ILE A 74 5.82 -10.38 3.51
C ILE A 74 7.06 -9.54 3.82
N LYS A 75 8.16 -10.15 4.27
CA LYS A 75 9.43 -9.46 4.53
C LYS A 75 10.04 -8.90 3.25
N GLU A 76 9.87 -9.60 2.12
CA GLU A 76 10.29 -9.10 0.80
C GLU A 76 9.47 -7.86 0.41
N GLY A 77 8.14 -7.95 0.53
CA GLY A 77 7.24 -6.83 0.25
C GLY A 77 7.55 -5.60 1.11
N ILE A 78 7.86 -5.80 2.39
CA ILE A 78 8.28 -4.72 3.30
C ILE A 78 9.63 -4.13 2.87
N GLY A 79 10.61 -4.97 2.53
CA GLY A 79 11.91 -4.51 2.06
C GLY A 79 11.79 -3.60 0.83
N ILE A 80 10.92 -3.96 -0.12
CA ILE A 80 10.67 -3.15 -1.32
C ILE A 80 10.14 -1.75 -0.98
N ILE A 81 9.20 -1.61 -0.05
CA ILE A 81 8.67 -0.29 0.33
C ILE A 81 9.61 0.47 1.26
N GLN A 82 10.47 -0.21 2.03
CA GLN A 82 11.55 0.43 2.78
C GLN A 82 12.59 1.04 1.84
N ASP A 83 12.99 0.30 0.81
CA ASP A 83 13.88 0.77 -0.25
C ASP A 83 13.28 1.97 -0.99
N ASP A 84 12.00 1.91 -1.39
CA ASP A 84 11.28 3.07 -1.95
C ASP A 84 11.33 4.26 -0.98
N HIS A 85 11.14 4.02 0.32
CA HIS A 85 11.09 5.09 1.32
C HIS A 85 12.43 5.80 1.55
N THR A 86 13.57 5.20 1.18
CA THR A 86 14.90 5.84 1.31
C THR A 86 15.03 7.16 0.54
N GLN A 87 14.16 7.40 -0.45
CA GLN A 87 14.10 8.66 -1.19
C GLN A 87 13.46 9.82 -0.39
N PHE A 88 12.92 9.55 0.81
CA PHE A 88 12.20 10.53 1.62
C PHE A 88 12.89 10.80 2.96
N ASP A 89 12.97 12.07 3.32
CA ASP A 89 13.51 12.54 4.60
C ASP A 89 12.48 12.45 5.75
N THR A 90 11.86 11.29 5.91
CA THR A 90 10.85 11.04 6.94
C THR A 90 11.03 9.65 7.55
N VAL A 91 10.46 9.41 8.74
CA VAL A 91 10.47 8.06 9.33
C VAL A 91 9.59 7.12 8.52
N PHE A 92 10.09 5.92 8.22
CA PHE A 92 9.31 4.86 7.58
C PHE A 92 8.12 4.48 8.45
N GLN A 93 6.93 4.39 7.86
CA GLN A 93 5.72 4.05 8.59
C GLN A 93 4.72 3.28 7.71
N ILE A 94 4.19 2.20 8.27
CA ILE A 94 3.05 1.46 7.74
C ILE A 94 1.84 1.78 8.62
N ARG A 95 0.69 2.09 8.03
CA ARG A 95 -0.54 2.47 8.73
C ARG A 95 -1.67 1.50 8.43
N GLY A 96 -2.68 1.49 9.31
CA GLY A 96 -3.88 0.67 9.14
C GLY A 96 -3.64 -0.83 9.40
N LEU A 97 -2.58 -1.20 10.13
CA LEU A 97 -2.28 -2.59 10.45
C LEU A 97 -3.28 -3.14 11.48
N THR A 98 -3.88 -4.28 11.17
CA THR A 98 -4.60 -5.09 12.16
C THR A 98 -3.61 -5.92 12.98
N ARG A 99 -4.09 -6.55 14.06
CA ARG A 99 -3.26 -7.47 14.85
C ARG A 99 -2.71 -8.62 14.01
N GLU A 100 -3.57 -9.24 13.20
CA GLU A 100 -3.20 -10.31 12.25
C GLU A 100 -2.08 -9.88 11.30
N MET A 101 -2.15 -8.66 10.76
CA MET A 101 -1.10 -8.13 9.88
C MET A 101 0.23 -7.93 10.61
N ILE A 102 0.20 -7.51 11.88
CA ILE A 102 1.40 -7.35 12.69
C ILE A 102 2.03 -8.72 12.95
N ASP A 103 1.22 -9.71 13.35
CA ASP A 103 1.69 -11.06 13.65
C ASP A 103 2.34 -11.70 12.40
N GLU A 104 1.80 -11.46 11.19
CA GLU A 104 2.40 -11.90 9.93
C GLU A 104 3.75 -11.25 9.62
N ILE A 105 3.89 -9.95 9.93
CA ILE A 105 5.12 -9.18 9.70
C ILE A 105 6.23 -9.61 10.68
N GLU A 106 5.87 -9.94 11.91
CA GLU A 106 6.81 -10.27 12.99
C GLU A 106 7.21 -11.77 13.03
N ALA A 107 6.48 -12.64 12.34
CA ALA A 107 6.79 -14.07 12.21
C ALA A 107 8.11 -14.32 11.45
#